data_AF-A0A6N8WZN9-F1
#
_entry.id   AF-A0A6N8WZN9-F1
#
_cell.length_a   1.000
_cell.length_b   1.000
_cell.length_c   1.000
_cell.angle_alpha   90.00
_cell.angle_beta   90.00
_cell.angle_gamma   90.00
#
_symmetry.space_group_name_H-M   'P 1'
#
loop_
_entity.id
_entity.type
_entity.pdbx_description
1 polymer ?
#
loop_
_entity_poly.entity_id
_entity_poly.type
_entity_poly.pdbx_seq_one_letter_code
_entity_poly.pdbx_strand_id
1 'polypeptide(L)'
;MQRERSRTNAPPAAVYAERADRFDREATDQQRTVRLYGRLRLALFTASTLGAWWLFASGSGTPAWLLLAAAAALFVVFVARQQAARLRMRRAEFMAGFNREGIARIARSWPELRPWPIAPSVPGLAAPRDHDYADDLDLYGHASLLHLTGVCGTPPGWRTLQEWLLGGADPKTVALRQDAVSEMAGAFDFRDGLAAETRLAAIPAATRLAPTPATRRLAPTPAATRHGPPPTGTRPAPVTPETPEDSFLRWAEGDPWLPKHRWLRAASLVLPPINAAAITLYSLGMVPIPALVWPFLISALVLVPRWRAIHAVFDEADDGESGVRRYSPILGHLRGAPLESRYLAALRERVGAGPPADAGRAGGPRPGPAAERRTAPEEITALRRLLDMAEARRSPLVHIPLALMFFWDVRVLAGLERWKARSGRRVRGWL
;
A
#
# COMPACT_ATOMS: atom_id res chain seq x y z
N MET A 1 32.65 0.76 -11.98
CA MET A 1 33.55 1.92 -11.79
C MET A 1 33.81 2.72 -13.08
N GLN A 2 34.56 2.24 -14.08
CA GLN A 2 34.85 3.05 -15.29
C GLN A 2 33.61 3.27 -16.20
N ARG A 3 32.70 2.28 -16.28
CA ARG A 3 31.39 2.41 -16.97
C ARG A 3 30.37 3.30 -16.25
N GLU A 4 30.49 3.47 -14.93
CA GLU A 4 29.62 4.38 -14.15
C GLU A 4 30.10 5.82 -14.27
N ARG A 5 31.42 6.05 -14.28
CA ARG A 5 32.04 7.37 -14.51
C ARG A 5 31.82 7.87 -15.94
N SER A 6 31.79 7.00 -16.94
CA SER A 6 31.49 7.40 -18.32
C SER A 6 30.00 7.74 -18.54
N ARG A 7 29.08 7.16 -17.75
CA ARG A 7 27.65 7.51 -17.77
C ARG A 7 27.36 8.88 -17.16
N THR A 8 28.22 9.38 -16.27
CA THR A 8 28.05 10.67 -15.60
C THR A 8 28.36 11.87 -16.51
N ASN A 9 29.09 11.67 -17.61
CA ASN A 9 29.41 12.72 -18.61
C ASN A 9 28.49 12.76 -19.83
N ALA A 10 27.56 11.81 -19.97
CA ALA A 10 26.55 11.86 -21.02
C ALA A 10 25.50 12.94 -20.69
N PRO A 11 24.96 13.67 -21.67
CA PRO A 11 23.89 14.64 -21.41
C PRO A 11 22.72 13.91 -20.72
N PRO A 12 22.11 14.47 -19.66
CA PRO A 12 21.09 13.79 -18.87
C PRO A 12 19.93 13.20 -19.68
N ALA A 13 19.55 13.86 -20.79
CA ALA A 13 18.53 13.39 -21.72
C ALA A 13 18.89 12.03 -22.36
N ALA A 14 20.16 11.79 -22.70
CA ALA A 14 20.61 10.52 -23.27
C ALA A 14 20.52 9.38 -22.25
N VAL A 15 20.84 9.66 -20.97
CA VAL A 15 20.71 8.68 -19.89
C VAL A 15 19.24 8.31 -19.69
N TYR A 16 18.33 9.30 -19.66
CA TYR A 16 16.89 9.02 -19.58
C TYR A 16 16.38 8.23 -20.79
N ALA A 17 16.87 8.52 -22.01
CA ALA A 17 16.49 7.78 -23.22
C ALA A 17 16.94 6.31 -23.17
N GLU A 18 18.21 6.03 -22.85
CA GLU A 18 18.73 4.66 -22.70
C GLU A 18 17.91 3.84 -21.70
N ARG A 19 17.53 4.47 -20.58
CA ARG A 19 16.76 3.84 -19.52
C ARG A 19 15.31 3.62 -19.92
N ALA A 20 14.67 4.57 -20.59
CA ALA A 20 13.32 4.39 -21.13
C ALA A 20 13.27 3.17 -22.07
N ASP A 21 14.21 3.07 -23.01
CA ASP A 21 14.31 1.94 -23.94
C ASP A 21 14.56 0.61 -23.23
N ARG A 22 15.41 0.61 -22.20
CA ARG A 22 15.67 -0.60 -21.38
C ARG A 22 14.38 -1.10 -20.74
N PHE A 23 13.61 -0.21 -20.12
CA PHE A 23 12.37 -0.60 -19.43
C PHE A 23 11.23 -0.93 -20.40
N ASP A 24 11.20 -0.34 -21.60
CA ASP A 24 10.27 -0.74 -22.65
C ASP A 24 10.54 -2.16 -23.16
N ARG A 25 11.82 -2.54 -23.30
CA ARG A 25 12.21 -3.93 -23.61
C ARG A 25 11.79 -4.88 -22.48
N GLU A 26 12.05 -4.51 -21.22
CA GLU A 26 11.63 -5.30 -20.06
C GLU A 26 10.10 -5.49 -20.01
N ALA A 27 9.33 -4.43 -20.24
CA ALA A 27 7.87 -4.50 -20.31
C ALA A 27 7.41 -5.45 -21.43
N THR A 28 8.04 -5.37 -22.61
CA THR A 28 7.75 -6.24 -23.76
C THR A 28 8.05 -7.71 -23.45
N ASP A 29 9.17 -8.00 -22.78
CA ASP A 29 9.52 -9.35 -22.38
C ASP A 29 8.55 -9.92 -21.34
N GLN A 30 8.17 -9.13 -20.33
CA GLN A 30 7.15 -9.54 -19.37
C GLN A 30 5.79 -9.74 -20.06
N GLN A 31 5.45 -8.96 -21.08
CA GLN A 31 4.24 -9.14 -21.87
C GLN A 31 4.23 -10.51 -22.57
N ARG A 32 5.36 -10.96 -23.11
CA ARG A 32 5.50 -12.31 -23.69
C ARG A 32 5.26 -13.39 -22.64
N THR A 33 5.82 -13.24 -21.44
CA THR A 33 5.57 -14.15 -20.31
C THR A 33 4.10 -14.19 -19.90
N VAL A 34 3.42 -13.04 -19.84
CA VAL A 34 1.97 -12.98 -19.54
C VAL A 34 1.14 -13.73 -20.58
N ARG A 35 1.49 -13.59 -21.87
CA ARG A 35 0.83 -14.33 -22.97
C ARG A 35 1.12 -15.83 -22.90
N LEU A 36 2.35 -16.23 -22.58
CA LEU A 36 2.75 -17.62 -22.41
C LEU A 36 1.93 -18.31 -21.33
N TYR A 37 1.85 -17.74 -20.11
CA TYR A 37 1.03 -18.32 -19.05
C TYR A 37 -0.47 -18.35 -19.39
N GLY A 38 -0.95 -17.38 -20.16
CA GLY A 38 -2.31 -17.41 -20.70
C GLY A 38 -2.56 -18.62 -21.60
N ARG A 39 -1.64 -18.93 -22.53
CA ARG A 39 -1.71 -20.10 -23.42
C ARG A 39 -1.55 -21.41 -22.67
N LEU A 40 -0.59 -21.51 -21.74
CA LEU A 40 -0.37 -22.70 -20.92
C LEU A 40 -1.59 -23.04 -20.06
N ARG A 41 -2.27 -22.03 -19.51
CA ARG A 41 -3.50 -22.22 -18.74
C ARG A 41 -4.65 -22.75 -19.59
N LEU A 42 -4.80 -22.25 -20.82
CA LEU A 42 -5.79 -22.75 -21.77
C LEU A 42 -5.48 -24.19 -22.17
N ALA A 43 -4.22 -24.49 -22.51
CA ALA A 43 -3.79 -25.85 -22.84
C ALA A 43 -4.02 -26.83 -21.68
N LEU A 44 -3.67 -26.42 -20.44
CA LEU A 44 -3.91 -27.20 -19.24
C LEU A 44 -5.40 -27.50 -19.04
N PHE A 45 -6.27 -26.48 -19.15
CA PHE A 45 -7.71 -26.65 -19.00
C PHE A 45 -8.29 -27.61 -20.04
N THR A 46 -7.92 -27.45 -21.31
CA THR A 46 -8.39 -28.31 -22.39
C THR A 46 -7.90 -29.75 -22.20
N ALA A 47 -6.61 -29.94 -21.91
CA ALA A 47 -6.03 -31.27 -21.70
C ALA A 47 -6.61 -31.97 -20.47
N SER A 48 -6.78 -31.27 -19.34
CA SER A 48 -7.36 -31.85 -18.13
C SER A 48 -8.83 -32.22 -18.31
N THR A 49 -9.59 -31.42 -19.06
CA THR A 49 -11.01 -31.69 -19.33
C THR A 49 -11.18 -32.91 -20.23
N LEU A 50 -10.43 -32.98 -21.33
CA LEU A 50 -10.45 -34.14 -22.24
C LEU A 50 -9.94 -35.42 -21.56
N GLY A 51 -8.85 -35.31 -20.78
CA GLY A 51 -8.31 -36.43 -20.01
C GLY A 51 -9.26 -36.94 -18.93
N ALA A 52 -9.90 -36.04 -18.18
CA ALA A 52 -10.88 -36.43 -17.16
C ALA A 52 -12.11 -37.09 -17.81
N TRP A 53 -12.62 -36.55 -18.92
CA TRP A 53 -13.73 -37.15 -19.67
C TRP A 53 -13.41 -38.58 -20.12
N TRP A 54 -12.22 -38.81 -20.69
CA TRP A 54 -11.78 -40.15 -21.10
C TRP A 54 -11.62 -41.12 -19.91
N LEU A 55 -11.08 -40.65 -18.77
CA LEU A 55 -10.94 -41.46 -17.56
C LEU A 55 -12.28 -41.83 -16.92
N PHE A 56 -13.25 -40.91 -16.94
CA PHE A 56 -14.62 -41.23 -16.51
C PHE A 56 -15.30 -42.21 -17.46
N ALA A 57 -15.14 -42.05 -18.77
CA ALA A 57 -15.71 -42.95 -19.77
C ALA A 57 -15.12 -44.37 -19.70
N SER A 58 -13.88 -44.51 -19.25
CA SER A 58 -13.21 -45.80 -19.02
C SER A 58 -13.47 -46.41 -17.64
N GLY A 59 -14.38 -45.84 -16.84
CA GLY A 59 -14.76 -46.36 -15.51
C GLY A 59 -13.75 -46.07 -14.40
N SER A 60 -12.71 -45.28 -14.68
CA SER A 60 -11.63 -44.96 -13.74
C SER A 60 -11.85 -43.59 -13.07
N GLY A 61 -12.84 -43.51 -12.18
CA GLY A 61 -13.25 -42.23 -11.55
C GLY A 61 -12.21 -41.62 -10.60
N THR A 62 -11.52 -42.41 -9.79
CA THR A 62 -10.51 -41.92 -8.84
C THR A 62 -9.34 -41.19 -9.52
N PRO A 63 -8.68 -41.74 -10.56
CA PRO A 63 -7.62 -41.01 -11.27
C PRO A 63 -8.13 -39.76 -12.01
N ALA A 64 -9.39 -39.74 -12.45
CA ALA A 64 -10.00 -38.54 -13.04
C ALA A 64 -10.06 -37.38 -12.03
N TRP A 65 -10.51 -37.66 -10.80
CA TRP A 65 -10.52 -36.65 -9.73
C TRP A 65 -9.12 -36.18 -9.33
N LEU A 66 -8.13 -37.08 -9.27
CA LEU A 66 -6.74 -36.72 -8.99
C LEU A 66 -6.15 -35.83 -10.10
N LEU A 67 -6.43 -36.13 -11.37
CA LEU A 67 -6.02 -35.30 -12.51
C LEU A 67 -6.62 -33.89 -12.40
N LEU A 68 -7.92 -33.77 -12.11
CA LEU A 68 -8.59 -32.49 -11.96
C LEU A 68 -8.04 -31.69 -10.78
N ALA A 69 -7.78 -32.33 -9.64
CA ALA A 69 -7.18 -31.67 -8.48
C ALA A 69 -5.76 -31.16 -8.78
N ALA A 70 -4.93 -31.97 -9.44
CA ALA A 70 -3.59 -31.57 -9.87
C ALA A 70 -3.62 -30.43 -10.89
N ALA A 71 -4.54 -30.49 -11.86
CA ALA A 71 -4.75 -29.43 -12.84
C ALA A 71 -5.21 -28.12 -12.18
N ALA A 72 -6.11 -28.19 -11.19
CA ALA A 72 -6.55 -27.04 -10.42
C ALA A 72 -5.38 -26.39 -9.65
N ALA A 73 -4.54 -27.20 -8.98
CA ALA A 73 -3.35 -26.69 -8.28
C ALA A 73 -2.38 -26.00 -9.25
N LEU A 74 -2.08 -26.62 -10.39
CA LEU A 74 -1.19 -26.04 -11.41
C LEU A 74 -1.79 -24.78 -12.05
N PHE A 75 -3.11 -24.74 -12.25
CA PHE A 75 -3.83 -23.56 -12.74
C PHE A 75 -3.64 -22.37 -11.79
N VAL A 76 -3.76 -22.59 -10.48
CA VAL A 76 -3.50 -21.54 -9.46
C VAL A 76 -2.06 -21.04 -9.55
N VAL A 77 -1.07 -21.93 -9.71
CA VAL A 77 0.34 -21.55 -9.90
C VAL A 77 0.53 -20.69 -11.15
N PHE A 78 -0.08 -21.06 -12.28
CA PHE A 78 -0.01 -20.25 -13.51
C PHE A 78 -0.69 -18.89 -13.37
N VAL A 79 -1.83 -18.82 -12.69
CA VAL A 79 -2.51 -17.55 -12.37
C VAL A 79 -1.59 -16.66 -11.52
N ALA A 80 -0.99 -17.19 -10.45
CA ALA A 80 -0.09 -16.45 -9.58
C ALA A 80 1.15 -15.95 -10.35
N ARG A 81 1.77 -16.80 -11.19
CA ARG A 81 2.91 -16.43 -12.04
C ARG A 81 2.54 -15.37 -13.08
N GLN A 82 1.35 -15.47 -13.68
CA GLN A 82 0.84 -14.48 -14.62
C GLN A 82 0.59 -13.14 -13.93
N GLN A 83 -0.02 -13.13 -12.74
CA GLN A 83 -0.25 -11.91 -11.95
C GLN A 83 1.08 -11.24 -11.58
N ALA A 84 2.07 -12.02 -11.14
CA ALA A 84 3.41 -11.51 -10.86
C ALA A 84 4.08 -10.91 -12.10
N ALA A 85 3.98 -11.58 -13.27
CA ALA A 85 4.51 -11.05 -14.53
C ALA A 85 3.80 -9.76 -14.97
N ARG A 86 2.47 -9.66 -14.79
CA ARG A 86 1.71 -8.43 -15.05
C ARG A 86 2.17 -7.27 -14.15
N LEU A 87 2.44 -7.54 -12.88
CA LEU A 87 2.94 -6.51 -11.96
C LEU A 87 4.34 -6.02 -12.36
N ARG A 88 5.23 -6.92 -12.76
CA ARG A 88 6.57 -6.56 -13.29
C ARG A 88 6.47 -5.74 -14.57
N MET A 89 5.59 -6.15 -15.50
CA MET A 89 5.30 -5.40 -16.73
C MET A 89 4.84 -3.97 -16.40
N ARG A 90 3.86 -3.82 -15.50
CA ARG A 90 3.36 -2.51 -15.07
C ARG A 90 4.45 -1.65 -14.44
N ARG A 91 5.28 -2.24 -13.58
CA ARG A 91 6.40 -1.54 -12.95
C ARG A 91 7.37 -1.01 -14.00
N ALA A 92 7.74 -1.84 -14.97
CA ALA A 92 8.61 -1.44 -16.09
C ALA A 92 7.98 -0.34 -16.95
N GLU A 93 6.68 -0.42 -17.29
CA GLU A 93 5.95 0.63 -18.00
C GLU A 93 6.02 1.98 -17.25
N PHE A 94 5.86 1.97 -15.92
CA PHE A 94 5.97 3.19 -15.11
C PHE A 94 7.38 3.74 -15.07
N MET A 95 8.40 2.88 -14.99
CA MET A 95 9.80 3.31 -15.04
C MET A 95 10.13 3.93 -16.40
N ALA A 96 9.69 3.33 -17.50
CA ALA A 96 9.87 3.88 -18.84
C ALA A 96 9.18 5.25 -18.97
N GLY A 97 7.91 5.35 -18.54
CA GLY A 97 7.16 6.60 -18.55
C GLY A 97 7.81 7.70 -17.70
N PHE A 98 8.34 7.36 -16.53
CA PHE A 98 9.05 8.32 -15.68
C PHE A 98 10.32 8.88 -16.34
N ASN A 99 11.10 8.03 -17.02
CA ASN A 99 12.28 8.48 -17.76
C ASN A 99 11.90 9.38 -18.96
N ARG A 100 10.82 9.05 -19.69
CA ARG A 100 10.31 9.92 -20.78
C ARG A 100 9.84 11.28 -20.26
N GLU A 101 9.16 11.32 -19.12
CA GLU A 101 8.84 12.58 -18.45
C GLU A 101 10.11 13.37 -18.06
N GLY A 102 11.19 12.69 -17.69
CA GLY A 102 12.50 13.32 -17.46
C GLY A 102 13.04 14.05 -18.70
N ILE A 103 12.92 13.43 -19.88
CA ILE A 103 13.28 14.04 -21.17
C ILE A 103 12.39 15.25 -21.45
N ALA A 104 11.07 15.11 -21.30
CA ALA A 104 10.11 16.18 -21.50
C ALA A 104 10.35 17.38 -20.56
N ARG A 105 10.77 17.14 -19.31
CA ARG A 105 11.15 18.21 -18.36
C ARG A 105 12.38 18.98 -18.84
N ILE A 106 13.41 18.28 -19.32
CA ILE A 106 14.62 18.92 -19.86
C ILE A 106 14.27 19.76 -21.08
N ALA A 107 13.44 19.21 -21.98
CA ALA A 107 12.97 19.90 -23.18
C ALA A 107 11.91 20.97 -22.91
N ARG A 108 11.40 21.07 -21.68
CA ARG A 108 10.25 21.91 -21.30
C ARG A 108 9.05 21.69 -22.24
N SER A 109 8.73 20.43 -22.51
CA SER A 109 7.57 20.02 -23.32
C SER A 109 6.37 19.69 -22.41
N TRP A 110 5.58 20.71 -22.04
CA TRP A 110 4.39 20.52 -21.20
C TRP A 110 3.34 19.53 -21.75
N PRO A 111 3.08 19.44 -23.06
CA PRO A 111 2.14 18.46 -23.61
C PRO A 111 2.55 16.99 -23.38
N GLU A 112 3.85 16.73 -23.20
CA GLU A 112 4.39 15.39 -22.94
C GLU A 112 4.49 15.05 -21.44
N LEU A 113 4.28 16.05 -20.58
CA LEU A 113 4.14 15.84 -19.14
C LEU A 113 2.75 15.31 -18.80
N ARG A 114 2.60 14.83 -17.56
CA ARG A 114 1.28 14.43 -17.04
C ARG A 114 0.33 15.63 -17.08
N PRO A 115 -0.92 15.47 -17.55
CA PRO A 115 -1.84 16.61 -17.63
C PRO A 115 -2.01 17.31 -16.29
N TRP A 116 -2.04 18.64 -16.33
CA TRP A 116 -2.36 19.45 -15.17
C TRP A 116 -3.88 19.45 -14.90
N PRO A 117 -4.32 19.41 -13.62
CA PRO A 117 -3.51 19.23 -12.42
C PRO A 117 -2.96 17.80 -12.30
N ILE A 118 -1.67 17.66 -11.97
CA ILE A 118 -1.01 16.35 -11.86
C ILE A 118 -1.63 15.50 -10.74
N ALA A 119 -2.20 16.17 -9.73
CA ALA A 119 -2.85 15.58 -8.59
C ALA A 119 -4.23 16.24 -8.34
N PRO A 120 -5.23 16.02 -9.24
CA PRO A 120 -6.54 16.67 -9.15
C PRO A 120 -7.29 16.36 -7.85
N SER A 121 -6.88 15.28 -7.18
CA SER A 121 -7.54 14.68 -6.03
C SER A 121 -6.82 14.94 -4.70
N VAL A 122 -5.82 15.83 -4.64
CA VAL A 122 -5.15 16.19 -3.38
C VAL A 122 -5.79 17.47 -2.81
N PRO A 123 -6.60 17.37 -1.74
CA PRO A 123 -7.16 18.55 -1.09
C PRO A 123 -6.03 19.43 -0.53
N GLY A 124 -6.14 20.74 -0.74
CA GLY A 124 -5.19 21.74 -0.26
C GLY A 124 -4.09 22.14 -1.25
N LEU A 125 -3.95 21.45 -2.40
CA LEU A 125 -2.95 21.81 -3.42
C LEU A 125 -3.36 23.00 -4.31
N ALA A 126 -4.38 23.76 -3.89
CA ALA A 126 -4.81 24.95 -4.60
C ALA A 126 -3.76 26.06 -4.45
N ALA A 127 -3.64 26.89 -5.47
CA ALA A 127 -2.84 28.11 -5.38
C ALA A 127 -3.37 28.97 -4.20
N PRO A 128 -2.51 29.37 -3.24
CA PRO A 128 -2.90 30.35 -2.25
C PRO A 128 -3.35 31.62 -2.96
N ARG A 129 -4.43 32.24 -2.46
CA ARG A 129 -4.82 33.58 -2.92
C ARG A 129 -3.87 34.58 -2.27
N ASP A 130 -3.36 35.52 -3.07
CA ASP A 130 -2.56 36.66 -2.59
C ASP A 130 -1.24 36.28 -1.89
N HIS A 131 -0.48 35.33 -2.47
CA HIS A 131 0.87 35.04 -1.98
C HIS A 131 1.90 35.97 -2.63
N ASP A 132 2.82 36.53 -1.84
CA ASP A 132 3.78 37.59 -2.21
C ASP A 132 4.52 37.40 -3.54
N TYR A 133 4.72 36.16 -3.99
CA TYR A 133 5.49 35.83 -5.19
C TYR A 133 4.98 34.59 -5.96
N ALA A 134 3.89 33.94 -5.53
CA ALA A 134 3.54 32.64 -6.09
C ALA A 134 3.04 32.73 -7.55
N ASP A 135 2.32 33.81 -7.85
CA ASP A 135 1.84 34.10 -9.20
C ASP A 135 2.99 34.61 -10.08
N ASP A 136 3.84 35.50 -9.57
CA ASP A 136 4.98 36.06 -10.30
C ASP A 136 6.03 35.01 -10.69
N LEU A 137 6.22 33.97 -9.87
CA LEU A 137 7.15 32.87 -10.15
C LEU A 137 6.49 31.69 -10.87
N ASP A 138 5.24 31.83 -11.33
CA ASP A 138 4.47 30.77 -11.97
C ASP A 138 4.54 29.45 -11.18
N LEU A 139 4.30 29.50 -9.87
CA LEU A 139 4.40 28.29 -9.03
C LEU A 139 3.29 27.27 -9.36
N TYR A 140 2.12 27.74 -9.81
CA TYR A 140 0.95 26.92 -10.10
C TYR A 140 0.47 27.09 -11.55
N GLY A 141 -0.25 26.09 -12.09
CA GLY A 141 -0.88 26.16 -13.41
C GLY A 141 -0.23 25.26 -14.47
N HIS A 142 -0.65 25.43 -15.72
CA HIS A 142 -0.18 24.59 -16.83
C HIS A 142 1.33 24.77 -17.06
N ALA A 143 1.84 25.98 -17.16
CA ALA A 143 3.25 26.25 -17.46
C ALA A 143 4.09 26.55 -16.19
N SER A 144 3.92 25.77 -15.12
CA SER A 144 4.40 26.13 -13.78
C SER A 144 5.60 25.35 -13.25
N LEU A 145 6.25 25.87 -12.21
CA LEU A 145 7.34 25.18 -11.51
C LEU A 145 6.85 23.89 -10.83
N LEU A 146 5.66 23.86 -10.23
CA LEU A 146 5.08 22.64 -9.67
C LEU A 146 4.80 21.59 -10.75
N HIS A 147 4.34 22.01 -11.94
CA HIS A 147 4.18 21.08 -13.06
C HIS A 147 5.55 20.53 -13.49
N LEU A 148 6.53 21.40 -13.68
CA LEU A 148 7.87 21.02 -14.13
C LEU A 148 8.61 20.14 -13.12
N THR A 149 8.40 20.34 -11.82
CA THR A 149 9.03 19.56 -10.73
C THR A 149 8.23 18.35 -10.29
N GLY A 150 6.98 18.18 -10.76
CA GLY A 150 5.98 17.18 -10.36
C GLY A 150 6.38 15.70 -10.45
N VAL A 151 7.43 15.32 -9.75
CA VAL A 151 8.00 13.99 -9.54
C VAL A 151 7.35 13.34 -8.31
N CYS A 152 6.76 14.15 -7.42
CA CYS A 152 6.04 13.70 -6.24
C CYS A 152 4.96 12.68 -6.63
N GLY A 153 5.02 11.51 -5.98
CA GLY A 153 4.12 10.40 -6.22
C GLY A 153 3.07 10.19 -5.13
N THR A 154 3.09 10.99 -4.06
CA THR A 154 2.20 10.86 -2.89
C THR A 154 1.56 12.20 -2.52
N PRO A 155 0.31 12.22 -2.01
CA PRO A 155 -0.31 13.46 -1.53
C PRO A 155 0.50 14.22 -0.47
N PRO A 156 1.07 13.57 0.58
CA PRO A 156 1.92 14.27 1.55
C PRO A 156 3.19 14.86 0.92
N GLY A 157 3.79 14.18 -0.06
CA GLY A 157 4.96 14.68 -0.79
C GLY A 157 4.65 15.94 -1.62
N TRP A 158 3.44 16.01 -2.19
CA TRP A 158 2.97 17.22 -2.88
C TRP A 158 2.78 18.40 -1.93
N ARG A 159 2.19 18.19 -0.74
CA ARG A 159 2.06 19.23 0.29
C ARG A 159 3.41 19.71 0.80
N THR A 160 4.33 18.78 1.07
CA THR A 160 5.69 19.11 1.51
C THR A 160 6.42 19.96 0.47
N LEU A 161 6.30 19.62 -0.82
CA LEU A 161 6.89 20.41 -1.90
C LEU A 161 6.28 21.82 -1.97
N GLN A 162 4.95 21.91 -1.85
CA GLN A 162 4.23 23.18 -1.82
C GLN A 162 4.71 24.07 -0.67
N GLU A 163 4.74 23.54 0.55
CA GLU A 163 5.23 24.22 1.76
C GLU A 163 6.67 24.71 1.57
N TRP A 164 7.55 23.91 0.95
CA TRP A 164 8.94 24.31 0.73
C TRP A 164 9.09 25.43 -0.31
N LEU A 165 8.23 25.47 -1.32
CA LEU A 165 8.24 26.54 -2.33
C LEU A 165 7.67 27.86 -1.78
N LEU A 166 6.72 27.79 -0.84
CA LEU A 166 6.07 28.97 -0.25
C LEU A 166 6.77 29.49 1.03
N GLY A 167 7.43 28.62 1.79
CA GLY A 167 7.97 28.97 3.12
C GLY A 167 9.49 29.18 3.18
N GLY A 168 10.23 28.88 2.12
CA GLY A 168 11.70 28.93 2.13
C GLY A 168 12.33 28.02 3.19
N ALA A 169 13.65 28.10 3.36
CA ALA A 169 14.37 27.40 4.43
C ALA A 169 15.64 28.18 4.82
N ASP A 170 16.14 27.99 6.04
CA ASP A 170 17.40 28.59 6.47
C ASP A 170 18.61 28.00 5.69
N PRO A 171 19.74 28.73 5.58
CA PRO A 171 20.88 28.29 4.77
C PRO A 171 21.43 26.90 5.12
N LYS A 172 21.40 26.51 6.40
CA LYS A 172 21.89 25.20 6.85
C LYS A 172 20.95 24.09 6.38
N THR A 173 19.64 24.31 6.46
CA THR A 173 18.65 23.39 5.91
C THR A 173 18.75 23.29 4.38
N VAL A 174 18.99 24.40 3.69
CA VAL A 174 19.21 24.40 2.23
C VAL A 174 20.42 23.54 1.86
N ALA A 175 21.56 23.71 2.53
CA ALA A 175 22.76 22.91 2.29
C ALA A 175 22.50 21.40 2.49
N LEU A 176 21.83 21.02 3.59
CA LEU A 176 21.45 19.63 3.85
C LEU A 176 20.56 19.03 2.76
N ARG A 177 19.63 19.81 2.21
CA ARG A 177 18.77 19.38 1.10
C ARG A 177 19.54 19.29 -0.22
N GLN A 178 20.48 20.20 -0.48
CA GLN A 178 21.33 20.17 -1.67
C GLN A 178 22.24 18.94 -1.67
N ASP A 179 22.82 18.58 -0.53
CA ASP A 179 23.60 17.35 -0.36
C ASP A 179 22.75 16.11 -0.67
N ALA A 180 21.53 16.05 -0.11
CA ALA A 180 20.58 14.98 -0.37
C ALA A 180 20.19 14.88 -1.85
N VAL A 181 19.93 16.03 -2.51
CA VAL A 181 19.62 16.06 -3.95
C VAL A 181 20.81 15.62 -4.79
N SER A 182 22.03 16.00 -4.41
CA SER A 182 23.25 15.65 -5.12
C SER A 182 23.54 14.14 -5.05
N GLU A 183 23.36 13.54 -3.88
CA GLU A 183 23.40 12.08 -3.71
C GLU A 183 22.33 11.39 -4.57
N MET A 184 21.09 11.89 -4.52
CA MET A 184 19.97 11.33 -5.26
C MET A 184 20.09 11.52 -6.77
N ALA A 185 20.81 12.54 -7.25
CA ALA A 185 20.92 12.87 -8.67
C ALA A 185 21.44 11.68 -9.49
N GLY A 186 22.44 10.96 -8.98
CA GLY A 186 23.03 9.78 -9.63
C GLY A 186 22.31 8.45 -9.35
N ALA A 187 21.39 8.41 -8.39
CA ALA A 187 20.72 7.20 -7.93
C ALA A 187 19.52 6.80 -8.84
N PHE A 188 19.75 6.68 -10.15
CA PHE A 188 18.68 6.49 -11.14
C PHE A 188 17.82 5.24 -10.89
N ASP A 189 18.42 4.07 -10.60
CA ASP A 189 17.64 2.84 -10.36
C ASP A 189 16.77 2.95 -9.10
N PHE A 190 17.26 3.65 -8.07
CA PHE A 190 16.48 3.92 -6.87
C PHE A 190 15.33 4.88 -7.16
N ARG A 191 15.60 6.00 -7.82
CA ARG A 191 14.59 7.02 -8.18
C ARG A 191 13.48 6.45 -9.07
N ASP A 192 13.84 5.71 -10.10
CA ASP A 192 12.88 5.10 -11.02
C ASP A 192 12.03 4.04 -10.31
N GLY A 193 12.66 3.26 -9.43
CA GLY A 193 11.97 2.32 -8.56
C GLY A 193 10.95 3.00 -7.65
N LEU A 194 11.36 4.07 -6.97
CA LEU A 194 10.49 4.83 -6.07
C LEU A 194 9.32 5.47 -6.85
N ALA A 195 9.59 6.05 -8.01
CA ALA A 195 8.57 6.61 -8.89
C ALA A 195 7.57 5.54 -9.37
N ALA A 196 8.05 4.33 -9.69
CA ALA A 196 7.17 3.23 -10.10
C ALA A 196 6.29 2.73 -8.93
N GLU A 197 6.86 2.53 -7.74
CA GLU A 197 6.10 2.10 -6.56
C GLU A 197 5.02 3.12 -6.18
N THR A 198 5.33 4.42 -6.25
CA THR A 198 4.34 5.48 -5.98
C THR A 198 3.19 5.50 -7.00
N ARG A 199 3.48 5.29 -8.29
CA ARG A 199 2.43 5.20 -9.34
C ARG A 199 1.59 3.94 -9.20
N LEU A 200 2.18 2.81 -8.85
CA LEU A 200 1.47 1.57 -8.57
C LEU A 200 0.58 1.70 -7.33
N ALA A 201 1.06 2.39 -6.29
CA ALA A 201 0.34 2.68 -5.07
C ALA A 201 -0.90 3.55 -5.30
N ALA A 202 -0.81 4.51 -6.24
CA ALA A 202 -1.92 5.40 -6.60
C ALA A 202 -3.06 4.68 -7.34
N ILE A 203 -2.80 3.54 -7.97
CA ILE A 203 -3.82 2.76 -8.69
C ILE A 203 -4.51 1.79 -7.71
N PRO A 204 -5.86 1.76 -7.66
CA PRO A 204 -6.61 0.79 -6.88
C PRO A 204 -6.19 -0.65 -7.18
N ALA A 205 -6.02 -1.48 -6.16
CA ALA A 205 -5.51 -2.86 -6.32
C ALA A 205 -6.31 -3.68 -7.36
N ALA A 206 -7.64 -3.49 -7.40
CA ALA A 206 -8.53 -4.14 -8.35
C ALA A 206 -8.21 -3.83 -9.83
N THR A 207 -7.67 -2.64 -10.13
CA THR A 207 -7.40 -2.19 -11.51
C THR A 207 -5.92 -2.29 -11.90
N ARG A 208 -5.00 -2.54 -10.97
CA ARG A 208 -3.54 -2.68 -11.26
C ARG A 208 -3.24 -3.72 -12.33
N LEU A 209 -3.99 -4.82 -12.33
CA LEU A 209 -3.80 -5.96 -13.23
C LEU A 209 -4.73 -5.94 -14.45
N ALA A 210 -5.56 -4.89 -14.58
CA ALA A 210 -6.40 -4.70 -15.75
C ALA A 210 -5.52 -4.48 -16.98
N PRO A 211 -5.90 -5.00 -18.17
CA PRO A 211 -5.17 -4.75 -19.39
C PRO A 211 -5.09 -3.25 -19.66
N THR A 212 -3.90 -2.75 -19.99
CA THR A 212 -3.76 -1.38 -20.49
C THR A 212 -4.60 -1.28 -21.76
N PRO A 213 -5.57 -0.36 -21.85
CA PRO A 213 -6.24 -0.14 -23.14
C PRO A 213 -5.15 0.21 -24.15
N ALA A 214 -5.16 -0.48 -25.30
CA ALA A 214 -4.12 -0.38 -26.33
C ALA A 214 -4.02 1.00 -26.98
N THR A 215 -4.90 1.92 -26.62
CA THR A 215 -4.95 3.29 -27.12
C THR A 215 -5.45 4.19 -26.00
N ARG A 216 -4.52 4.66 -25.18
CA ARG A 216 -4.70 5.95 -24.53
C ARG A 216 -3.43 6.78 -24.79
N ARG A 217 -3.33 7.32 -26.01
CA ARG A 217 -2.97 8.74 -26.07
C ARG A 217 -3.91 9.40 -25.06
N LEU A 218 -3.37 10.06 -24.06
CA LEU A 218 -4.14 10.83 -23.09
C LEU A 218 -5.03 11.80 -23.88
N ALA A 219 -6.23 11.35 -24.26
CA ALA A 219 -7.23 12.23 -24.80
C ALA A 219 -7.52 13.22 -23.67
N PRO A 220 -7.45 14.54 -23.94
CA PRO A 220 -7.87 15.50 -22.94
C PRO A 220 -9.29 15.13 -22.53
N THR A 221 -9.50 15.02 -21.22
CA THR A 221 -10.84 14.99 -20.62
C THR A 221 -11.65 16.10 -21.30
N PRO A 222 -12.89 15.84 -21.76
CA PRO A 222 -13.69 16.89 -22.39
C PRO A 222 -13.73 18.07 -21.42
N ALA A 223 -13.34 19.24 -21.93
CA ALA A 223 -13.35 20.48 -21.18
C ALA A 223 -14.72 20.61 -20.50
N ALA A 224 -14.71 20.80 -19.19
CA ALA A 224 -15.91 21.09 -18.42
C ALA A 224 -16.67 22.21 -19.15
N THR A 225 -17.87 21.88 -19.60
CA THR A 225 -18.81 22.80 -20.23
C THR A 225 -18.91 24.04 -19.36
N ARG A 226 -18.75 25.23 -19.96
CA ARG A 226 -18.87 26.52 -19.27
C ARG A 226 -20.22 26.58 -18.56
N HIS A 227 -20.24 26.39 -17.25
CA HIS A 227 -21.40 26.71 -16.43
C HIS A 227 -21.47 28.24 -16.28
N GLY A 228 -22.68 28.79 -16.45
CA GLY A 228 -22.98 30.22 -16.35
C GLY A 228 -22.66 30.83 -14.96
N PRO A 229 -22.96 32.12 -14.77
CA PRO A 229 -22.54 32.87 -13.58
C PRO A 229 -23.07 32.20 -12.29
N PRO A 230 -22.27 32.19 -11.22
CA PRO A 230 -22.62 31.46 -9.99
C PRO A 230 -23.82 32.11 -9.30
N PRO A 231 -24.72 31.33 -8.69
CA PRO A 231 -25.78 31.88 -7.85
C PRO A 231 -25.16 32.56 -6.63
N THR A 232 -25.56 33.81 -6.38
CA THR A 232 -25.27 34.60 -5.20
C THR A 232 -25.97 33.99 -3.98
N GLY A 233 -25.31 33.01 -3.37
CA GLY A 233 -25.65 32.51 -2.05
C GLY A 233 -24.37 32.31 -1.25
N THR A 234 -24.35 32.77 -0.01
CA THR A 234 -23.30 32.52 0.98
C THR A 234 -23.23 31.02 1.25
N ARG A 235 -22.47 30.33 0.40
CA ARG A 235 -22.16 28.91 0.57
C ARG A 235 -21.22 28.82 1.79
N PRO A 236 -21.57 28.04 2.84
CA PRO A 236 -20.64 27.80 3.94
C PRO A 236 -19.33 27.25 3.37
N ALA A 237 -18.20 27.68 3.94
CA ALA A 237 -16.87 27.27 3.50
C ALA A 237 -16.84 25.74 3.26
N PRO A 238 -16.31 25.26 2.12
CA PRO A 238 -16.23 23.83 1.88
C PRO A 238 -15.42 23.19 3.00
N VAL A 239 -16.07 22.34 3.81
CA VAL A 239 -15.37 21.44 4.73
C VAL A 239 -14.41 20.64 3.86
N THR A 240 -13.11 20.88 4.01
CA THR A 240 -12.08 20.10 3.31
C THR A 240 -12.32 18.63 3.65
N PRO A 241 -12.60 17.76 2.65
CA PRO A 241 -12.84 16.36 2.93
C PRO A 241 -11.58 15.79 3.57
N GLU A 242 -11.74 15.17 4.73
CA GLU A 242 -10.66 14.52 5.46
C GLU A 242 -9.98 13.49 4.55
N THR A 243 -8.65 13.52 4.48
CA THR A 243 -7.96 12.55 3.63
C THR A 243 -7.83 11.19 4.32
N PRO A 244 -7.72 10.08 3.57
CA PRO A 244 -7.54 8.76 4.18
C PRO A 244 -6.35 8.68 5.14
N GLU A 245 -5.30 9.47 4.88
CA GLU A 245 -4.15 9.61 5.79
C GLU A 245 -4.52 10.26 7.12
N ASP A 246 -5.30 11.34 7.09
CA ASP A 246 -5.74 12.06 8.29
C ASP A 246 -6.67 11.19 9.14
N SER A 247 -7.58 10.45 8.50
CA SER A 247 -8.46 9.48 9.17
C SER A 247 -7.65 8.37 9.84
N PHE A 248 -6.65 7.82 9.13
CA PHE A 248 -5.76 6.83 9.72
C PHE A 248 -4.96 7.37 10.89
N LEU A 249 -4.43 8.59 10.78
CA LEU A 249 -3.68 9.25 11.87
C LEU A 249 -4.57 9.44 13.09
N ARG A 250 -5.81 9.92 12.91
CA ARG A 250 -6.78 10.08 13.99
C ARG A 250 -7.06 8.74 14.67
N TRP A 251 -7.34 7.69 13.91
CA TRP A 251 -7.58 6.37 14.47
C TRP A 251 -6.34 5.82 15.21
N ALA A 252 -5.15 5.94 14.61
CA ALA A 252 -3.92 5.38 15.15
C ALA A 252 -3.47 6.10 16.44
N GLU A 253 -3.62 7.42 16.50
CA GLU A 253 -3.28 8.25 17.67
C GLU A 253 -4.41 8.38 18.69
N GLY A 254 -5.64 8.05 18.30
CA GLY A 254 -6.81 8.15 19.16
C GLY A 254 -6.79 7.18 20.33
N ASP A 255 -7.58 7.49 21.35
CA ASP A 255 -7.60 6.73 22.60
C ASP A 255 -8.01 5.25 22.37
N PRO A 256 -7.37 4.30 23.07
CA PRO A 256 -7.78 2.90 23.05
C PRO A 256 -9.10 2.70 23.82
N TRP A 257 -9.93 1.75 23.36
CA TRP A 257 -11.26 1.48 23.90
C TRP A 257 -11.22 0.41 25.01
N LEU A 258 -10.46 -0.68 24.82
CA LEU A 258 -10.37 -1.81 25.76
C LEU A 258 -9.78 -1.47 27.13
N PRO A 259 -8.85 -0.49 27.32
CA PRO A 259 -8.33 -0.18 28.65
C PRO A 259 -9.39 0.44 29.56
N LYS A 260 -10.45 1.03 28.98
CA LYS A 260 -11.66 1.48 29.71
C LYS A 260 -12.52 0.29 30.16
N HIS A 261 -12.31 -0.89 29.59
CA HIS A 261 -13.06 -2.13 29.86
C HIS A 261 -12.13 -3.29 30.23
N ARG A 262 -11.29 -3.12 31.27
CA ARG A 262 -10.29 -4.13 31.70
C ARG A 262 -10.89 -5.51 31.97
N TRP A 263 -12.14 -5.58 32.43
CA TRP A 263 -12.86 -6.83 32.66
C TRP A 263 -13.14 -7.60 31.35
N LEU A 264 -13.32 -6.94 30.19
CA LEU A 264 -13.45 -7.62 28.90
C LEU A 264 -12.17 -8.33 28.51
N ARG A 265 -11.02 -7.72 28.83
CA ARG A 265 -9.72 -8.34 28.62
C ARG A 265 -9.56 -9.58 29.51
N ALA A 266 -9.95 -9.51 30.78
CA ALA A 266 -9.97 -10.66 31.68
C ALA A 266 -10.92 -11.76 31.16
N ALA A 267 -12.13 -11.39 30.74
CA ALA A 267 -13.12 -12.29 30.16
C ALA A 267 -12.56 -13.00 28.91
N SER A 268 -11.84 -12.29 28.02
CA SER A 268 -11.21 -12.88 26.83
C SER A 268 -10.09 -13.89 27.13
N LEU A 269 -9.55 -13.89 28.35
CA LEU A 269 -8.54 -14.85 28.81
C LEU A 269 -9.17 -16.05 29.51
N VAL A 270 -10.26 -15.82 30.26
CA VAL A 270 -10.89 -16.83 31.14
C VAL A 270 -12.01 -17.60 30.44
N LEU A 271 -12.81 -16.97 29.57
CA LEU A 271 -13.96 -17.63 28.93
C LEU A 271 -13.56 -18.71 27.91
N PRO A 272 -12.52 -18.54 27.05
CA PRO A 272 -12.11 -19.61 26.14
C PRO A 272 -11.69 -20.93 26.80
N PRO A 273 -10.87 -20.95 27.89
CA PRO A 273 -10.58 -22.20 28.57
C PRO A 273 -11.81 -22.78 29.29
N ILE A 274 -12.74 -21.96 29.77
CA ILE A 274 -14.04 -22.44 30.30
C ILE A 274 -14.86 -23.12 29.20
N ASN A 275 -14.97 -22.49 28.03
CA ASN A 275 -15.67 -23.07 26.87
C ASN A 275 -15.01 -24.40 26.45
N ALA A 276 -13.68 -24.44 26.38
CA ALA A 276 -12.94 -25.65 26.04
C ALA A 276 -13.15 -26.76 27.09
N ALA A 277 -13.06 -26.43 28.38
CA ALA A 277 -13.31 -27.38 29.47
C ALA A 277 -14.74 -27.93 29.43
N ALA A 278 -15.74 -27.07 29.16
CA ALA A 278 -17.13 -27.49 29.01
C ALA A 278 -17.33 -28.47 27.85
N ILE A 279 -16.69 -28.22 26.70
CA ILE A 279 -16.68 -29.17 25.56
C ILE A 279 -16.00 -30.48 25.97
N THR A 280 -14.84 -30.43 26.61
CA THR A 280 -14.10 -31.63 27.04
C THR A 280 -14.91 -32.48 28.03
N LEU A 281 -15.52 -31.85 29.02
CA LEU A 281 -16.38 -32.50 30.01
C LEU A 281 -17.62 -33.14 29.38
N TYR A 282 -18.23 -32.45 28.41
CA TYR A 282 -19.32 -33.00 27.61
C TYR A 282 -18.87 -34.23 26.78
N SER A 283 -17.72 -34.14 26.10
CA SER A 283 -17.17 -35.25 25.31
C SER A 283 -16.82 -36.47 26.15
N LEU A 284 -16.48 -36.28 27.43
CA LEU A 284 -16.25 -37.35 28.40
C LEU A 284 -17.54 -37.90 29.02
N GLY A 285 -18.72 -37.39 28.63
CA GLY A 285 -20.02 -37.81 29.16
C GLY A 285 -20.29 -37.35 30.60
N MET A 286 -19.47 -36.45 31.14
CA MET A 286 -19.60 -35.98 32.53
C MET A 286 -20.71 -34.94 32.73
N VAL A 287 -21.14 -34.28 31.65
CA VAL A 287 -22.01 -33.11 31.70
C VAL A 287 -23.08 -33.20 30.59
N PRO A 288 -24.38 -32.95 30.87
CA PRO A 288 -25.45 -33.03 29.87
C PRO A 288 -25.44 -31.80 28.93
N ILE A 289 -26.04 -31.95 27.73
CA ILE A 289 -26.08 -30.90 26.70
C ILE A 289 -26.54 -29.52 27.21
N PRO A 290 -27.58 -29.38 28.07
CA PRO A 290 -28.01 -28.07 28.56
C PRO A 290 -26.91 -27.32 29.35
N ALA A 291 -26.00 -28.04 30.00
CA ALA A 291 -24.90 -27.42 30.73
C ALA A 291 -23.79 -26.87 29.81
N LEU A 292 -23.72 -27.33 28.55
CA LEU A 292 -22.86 -26.74 27.53
C LEU A 292 -23.36 -25.35 27.10
N VAL A 293 -24.66 -25.08 27.18
CA VAL A 293 -25.27 -23.82 26.70
C VAL A 293 -24.86 -22.62 27.57
N TRP A 294 -24.73 -22.79 28.88
CA TRP A 294 -24.43 -21.70 29.82
C TRP A 294 -23.16 -20.90 29.52
N PRO A 295 -21.98 -21.50 29.32
CA PRO A 295 -20.76 -20.74 29.03
C PRO A 295 -20.82 -20.00 27.68
N PHE A 296 -21.48 -20.56 26.67
CA PHE A 296 -21.74 -19.86 25.40
C PHE A 296 -22.78 -18.74 25.56
N LEU A 297 -23.81 -18.93 26.39
CA LEU A 297 -24.81 -17.90 26.69
C LEU A 297 -24.19 -16.72 27.44
N ILE A 298 -23.32 -16.99 28.42
CA ILE A 298 -22.54 -15.95 29.12
C ILE A 298 -21.65 -15.20 28.13
N SER A 299 -20.98 -15.94 27.23
CA SER A 299 -20.15 -15.34 26.18
C SER A 299 -20.96 -14.42 25.27
N ALA A 300 -22.15 -14.86 24.84
CA ALA A 300 -23.08 -14.07 24.04
C ALA A 300 -23.58 -12.83 24.80
N LEU A 301 -23.99 -12.97 26.06
CA LEU A 301 -24.47 -11.87 26.90
C LEU A 301 -23.41 -10.78 27.09
N VAL A 302 -22.13 -11.17 27.14
CA VAL A 302 -21.01 -10.22 27.24
C VAL A 302 -20.74 -9.53 25.89
N LEU A 303 -20.76 -10.26 24.77
CA LEU A 303 -20.38 -9.78 23.44
C LEU A 303 -21.48 -8.97 22.74
N VAL A 304 -22.72 -9.46 22.74
CA VAL A 304 -23.84 -8.90 21.95
C VAL A 304 -24.08 -7.41 22.23
N PRO A 305 -24.14 -6.93 23.49
CA PRO A 305 -24.37 -5.51 23.76
C PRO A 305 -23.25 -4.59 23.26
N ARG A 306 -22.04 -5.14 23.07
CA ARG A 306 -20.82 -4.40 22.71
C ARG A 306 -20.47 -4.54 21.24
N TRP A 307 -21.23 -5.36 20.51
CA TRP A 307 -20.97 -5.70 19.13
C TRP A 307 -20.74 -4.47 18.26
N ARG A 308 -21.66 -3.50 18.34
CA ARG A 308 -21.60 -2.27 17.51
C ARG A 308 -20.39 -1.42 17.82
N ALA A 309 -20.01 -1.31 19.09
CA ALA A 309 -18.84 -0.52 19.51
C ALA A 309 -17.53 -1.17 19.05
N ILE A 310 -17.41 -2.50 19.19
CA ILE A 310 -16.23 -3.24 18.73
C ILE A 310 -16.11 -3.17 17.19
N HIS A 311 -17.22 -3.34 16.48
CA HIS A 311 -17.23 -3.28 15.02
C HIS A 311 -16.93 -1.88 14.49
N ALA A 312 -17.41 -0.82 15.17
CA ALA A 312 -17.05 0.55 14.81
C ALA A 312 -15.52 0.77 14.85
N VAL A 313 -14.82 0.21 15.85
CA VAL A 313 -13.35 0.29 15.93
C VAL A 313 -12.68 -0.50 14.80
N PHE A 314 -13.25 -1.64 14.39
CA PHE A 314 -12.72 -2.40 13.25
C PHE A 314 -12.95 -1.72 11.92
N ASP A 315 -14.11 -1.09 11.73
CA ASP A 315 -14.44 -0.39 10.49
C ASP A 315 -13.59 0.87 10.35
N GLU A 316 -13.40 1.64 11.43
CA GLU A 316 -12.49 2.79 11.46
C GLU A 316 -11.02 2.37 11.18
N ALA A 317 -10.60 1.21 11.70
CA ALA A 317 -9.27 0.65 11.43
C ALA A 317 -9.10 0.16 9.98
N ASP A 318 -10.13 -0.44 9.39
CA ASP A 318 -10.15 -0.95 8.01
C ASP A 318 -10.13 0.21 6.99
N ASP A 319 -10.96 1.23 7.23
CA ASP A 319 -10.99 2.46 6.46
C ASP A 319 -9.63 3.17 6.51
N GLY A 320 -9.02 3.27 7.69
CA GLY A 320 -7.70 3.84 7.87
C GLY A 320 -6.57 3.03 7.23
N GLU A 321 -6.56 1.69 7.36
CA GLU A 321 -5.52 0.83 6.75
C GLU A 321 -5.44 1.00 5.24
N SER A 322 -6.59 1.17 4.60
CA SER A 322 -6.67 1.41 3.16
C SER A 322 -5.81 2.62 2.71
N GLY A 323 -5.71 3.64 3.57
CA GLY A 323 -4.91 4.85 3.36
C GLY A 323 -3.40 4.59 3.43
N VAL A 324 -2.96 3.69 4.30
CA VAL A 324 -1.52 3.43 4.54
C VAL A 324 -0.95 2.22 3.83
N ARG A 325 -1.80 1.25 3.48
CA ARG A 325 -1.42 0.05 2.71
C ARG A 325 -0.67 0.39 1.44
N ARG A 326 -1.01 1.51 0.80
CA ARG A 326 -0.36 2.00 -0.43
C ARG A 326 1.10 2.44 -0.23
N TYR A 327 1.49 2.83 0.99
CA TYR A 327 2.88 3.24 1.27
C TYR A 327 3.81 2.08 1.60
N SER A 328 3.31 0.90 1.98
CA SER A 328 4.15 -0.24 2.35
C SER A 328 5.21 -0.59 1.27
N PRO A 329 4.87 -0.69 -0.04
CA PRO A 329 5.87 -0.91 -1.08
C PRO A 329 6.89 0.24 -1.22
N ILE A 330 6.44 1.49 -1.06
CA ILE A 330 7.27 2.70 -1.13
C ILE A 330 8.31 2.67 0.01
N LEU A 331 7.86 2.41 1.24
CA LEU A 331 8.70 2.29 2.43
C LEU A 331 9.67 1.11 2.33
N GLY A 332 9.23 -0.01 1.78
CA GLY A 332 10.08 -1.16 1.49
C GLY A 332 11.20 -0.83 0.50
N HIS A 333 10.92 -0.01 -0.51
CA HIS A 333 11.92 0.46 -1.47
C HIS A 333 12.95 1.40 -0.84
N LEU A 334 12.54 2.26 0.12
CA LEU A 334 13.46 3.14 0.86
C LEU A 334 14.52 2.38 1.68
N ARG A 335 14.21 1.14 2.13
CA ARG A 335 15.15 0.30 2.90
C ARG A 335 16.33 -0.20 2.07
N GLY A 336 16.15 -0.36 0.76
CA GLY A 336 17.17 -0.89 -0.14
C GLY A 336 18.19 0.13 -0.64
N ALA A 337 18.08 1.40 -0.23
CA ALA A 337 18.87 2.48 -0.77
C ALA A 337 20.16 2.75 0.02
N PRO A 338 21.30 2.94 -0.66
CA PRO A 338 22.47 3.57 -0.05
C PRO A 338 22.14 5.04 0.17
N LEU A 339 21.63 5.36 1.37
CA LEU A 339 21.38 6.72 1.81
C LEU A 339 22.46 7.08 2.84
N GLU A 340 23.46 7.83 2.38
CA GLU A 340 24.67 8.23 3.11
C GLU A 340 24.59 9.68 3.60
N SER A 341 23.91 10.59 2.89
CA SER A 341 23.79 11.97 3.37
C SER A 341 23.05 12.04 4.69
N ARG A 342 23.50 12.95 5.54
CA ARG A 342 22.94 13.16 6.89
C ARG A 342 21.43 13.39 6.85
N TYR A 343 20.94 14.13 5.87
CA TYR A 343 19.52 14.43 5.72
C TYR A 343 18.69 13.21 5.33
N LEU A 344 19.14 12.42 4.33
CA LEU A 344 18.42 11.22 3.91
C LEU A 344 18.49 10.12 4.97
N ALA A 345 19.61 9.98 5.68
CA ALA A 345 19.75 9.08 6.81
C ALA A 345 18.76 9.43 7.94
N ALA A 346 18.65 10.72 8.29
CA ALA A 346 17.68 11.19 9.27
C ALA A 346 16.23 10.97 8.80
N LEU A 347 15.94 11.17 7.51
CA LEU A 347 14.61 10.91 6.95
C LEU A 347 14.26 9.41 7.00
N ARG A 348 15.20 8.53 6.65
CA ARG A 348 15.04 7.07 6.74
C ARG A 348 14.72 6.63 8.16
N GLU A 349 15.40 7.22 9.15
CA GLU A 349 15.17 6.95 10.57
C GLU A 349 13.77 7.43 11.01
N ARG A 350 13.39 8.67 10.66
CA ARG A 350 12.07 9.25 10.99
C ARG A 350 10.92 8.42 10.43
N VAL A 351 11.06 7.98 9.17
CA VAL A 351 10.06 7.18 8.46
C VAL A 351 10.05 5.72 8.96
N GLY A 352 11.05 5.30 9.74
CA GLY A 352 11.11 3.97 10.32
C GLY A 352 11.31 2.87 9.27
N ALA A 353 11.89 3.18 8.11
CA ALA A 353 12.15 2.19 7.06
C ALA A 353 13.16 1.10 7.49
N GLY A 354 13.92 1.36 8.55
CA GLY A 354 14.93 0.47 9.10
C GLY A 354 16.32 0.67 8.50
N PRO A 355 17.33 -0.05 9.02
CA PRO A 355 18.68 0.00 8.47
C PRO A 355 18.75 -0.63 7.07
N PRO A 356 19.76 -0.26 6.26
CA PRO A 356 20.04 -0.88 4.96
C PRO A 356 20.02 -2.41 5.01
N ALA A 357 19.51 -3.06 3.97
CA ALA A 357 19.38 -4.52 3.92
C ALA A 357 20.72 -5.28 3.95
N ASP A 358 21.82 -4.61 3.61
CA ASP A 358 23.20 -5.10 3.59
C ASP A 358 23.95 -4.91 4.91
N ALA A 359 23.49 -4.03 5.81
CA ALA A 359 24.11 -3.80 7.13
C ALA A 359 24.15 -5.06 8.02
N GLY A 360 23.26 -6.04 7.79
CA GLY A 360 23.24 -7.32 8.50
C GLY A 360 24.12 -8.42 7.90
N ARG A 361 24.67 -8.25 6.68
CA ARG A 361 25.52 -9.26 6.03
C ARG A 361 27.01 -9.02 6.29
N ALA A 362 27.40 -7.79 6.59
CA ALA A 362 28.79 -7.41 6.76
C ALA A 362 29.26 -7.52 8.23
N GLY A 363 29.11 -8.68 8.89
CA GLY A 363 29.83 -9.07 10.12
C GLY A 363 29.94 -8.06 11.28
N GLY A 364 29.13 -6.99 11.28
CA GLY A 364 29.28 -5.85 12.18
C GLY A 364 28.71 -6.14 13.57
N PRO A 365 28.99 -5.26 14.55
CA PRO A 365 28.53 -5.43 15.92
C PRO A 365 27.02 -5.69 15.95
N ARG A 366 26.63 -6.68 16.76
CA ARG A 366 25.23 -7.07 16.99
C ARG A 366 24.40 -5.80 17.18
N PRO A 367 23.34 -5.60 16.39
CA PRO A 367 22.69 -4.30 16.36
C PRO A 367 22.01 -4.08 17.71
N GLY A 368 22.22 -2.91 18.32
CA GLY A 368 21.80 -2.61 19.69
C GLY A 368 20.27 -2.67 19.90
N PRO A 369 19.75 -2.42 21.11
CA PRO A 369 18.32 -2.57 21.46
C PRO A 369 17.36 -1.72 20.60
N ALA A 370 17.86 -0.76 19.82
CA ALA A 370 17.08 -0.04 18.82
C ALA A 370 16.78 -0.84 17.54
N ALA A 371 17.57 -1.86 17.21
CA ALA A 371 17.39 -2.70 16.03
C ALA A 371 16.44 -3.88 16.24
N GLU A 372 16.06 -4.17 17.49
CA GLU A 372 14.93 -5.05 17.81
C GLU A 372 13.57 -4.39 17.52
N ARG A 373 13.55 -3.09 17.20
CA ARG A 373 12.31 -2.38 16.87
C ARG A 373 11.87 -2.74 15.45
N ARG A 374 10.61 -3.16 15.32
CA ARG A 374 9.98 -3.43 14.02
C ARG A 374 9.97 -2.17 13.16
N THR A 375 10.29 -2.37 11.89
CA THR A 375 10.25 -1.32 10.86
C THR A 375 8.81 -0.94 10.52
N ALA A 376 8.60 0.24 9.94
CA ALA A 376 7.28 0.71 9.51
C ALA A 376 6.59 -0.28 8.54
N PRO A 377 7.27 -0.86 7.52
CA PRO A 377 6.67 -1.91 6.68
C PRO A 377 6.23 -3.16 7.47
N GLU A 378 7.02 -3.58 8.46
CA GLU A 378 6.70 -4.73 9.32
C GLU A 378 5.49 -4.44 10.22
N GLU A 379 5.39 -3.23 10.78
CA GLU A 379 4.24 -2.80 11.58
C GLU A 379 2.97 -2.66 10.74
N ILE A 380 3.06 -2.12 9.51
CA ILE A 380 1.93 -2.08 8.57
C ILE A 380 1.49 -3.51 8.20
N THR A 381 2.43 -4.43 7.98
CA THR A 381 2.12 -5.84 7.72
C THR A 381 1.49 -6.53 8.93
N ALA A 382 1.96 -6.21 10.14
CA ALA A 382 1.38 -6.73 11.38
C ALA A 382 -0.04 -6.21 11.60
N LEU A 383 -0.30 -4.93 11.29
CA LEU A 383 -1.64 -4.36 11.29
C LEU A 383 -2.55 -5.09 10.29
N ARG A 384 -2.08 -5.29 9.05
CA ARG A 384 -2.85 -6.01 8.03
C ARG A 384 -3.26 -7.41 8.50
N ARG A 385 -2.34 -8.17 9.09
CA ARG A 385 -2.67 -9.51 9.62
C ARG A 385 -3.77 -9.46 10.69
N LEU A 386 -3.81 -8.42 11.52
CA LEU A 386 -4.86 -8.24 12.53
C LEU A 386 -6.22 -7.90 11.89
N LEU A 387 -6.22 -7.09 10.83
CA LEU A 387 -7.43 -6.74 10.09
C LEU A 387 -7.95 -7.90 9.23
N ASP A 388 -7.04 -8.66 8.59
CA ASP A 388 -7.36 -9.91 7.90
C ASP A 388 -8.03 -10.91 8.87
N MET A 389 -7.55 -11.00 10.12
CA MET A 389 -8.18 -11.78 11.19
C MET A 389 -9.56 -11.23 11.59
N ALA A 390 -9.73 -9.90 11.60
CA ALA A 390 -11.01 -9.25 11.85
C ALA A 390 -12.00 -9.47 10.70
N GLU A 391 -11.54 -9.81 9.50
CA GLU A 391 -12.38 -10.03 8.32
C GLU A 391 -13.25 -11.29 8.44
N ALA A 392 -12.89 -12.21 9.35
CA ALA A 392 -13.74 -13.34 9.73
C ALA A 392 -15.18 -12.91 10.07
N ARG A 393 -15.38 -11.67 10.57
CA ARG A 393 -16.68 -11.03 10.84
C ARG A 393 -17.61 -10.91 9.63
N ARG A 394 -17.07 -10.92 8.40
CA ARG A 394 -17.85 -10.85 7.16
C ARG A 394 -18.55 -12.17 6.82
N SER A 395 -18.17 -13.29 7.46
CA SER A 395 -18.80 -14.60 7.26
C SER A 395 -19.44 -15.09 8.56
N PRO A 396 -20.77 -14.95 8.74
CA PRO A 396 -21.45 -15.35 9.98
C PRO A 396 -21.22 -16.81 10.38
N LEU A 397 -21.13 -17.71 9.39
CA LEU A 397 -20.88 -19.14 9.61
C LEU A 397 -19.52 -19.43 10.26
N VAL A 398 -18.50 -18.62 9.94
CA VAL A 398 -17.16 -18.74 10.51
C VAL A 398 -17.04 -17.90 11.78
N HIS A 399 -17.65 -16.71 11.77
CA HIS A 399 -17.53 -15.75 12.85
C HIS A 399 -18.20 -16.21 14.14
N ILE A 400 -19.45 -16.68 14.08
CA ILE A 400 -20.23 -16.99 15.29
C ILE A 400 -19.53 -18.05 16.16
N PRO A 401 -19.05 -19.19 15.61
CA PRO A 401 -18.27 -20.14 16.40
C PRO A 401 -16.99 -19.54 17.00
N LEU A 402 -16.24 -18.75 16.22
CA LEU A 402 -15.00 -18.13 16.67
C LEU A 402 -15.23 -17.10 17.78
N ALA A 403 -16.24 -16.24 17.60
CA ALA A 403 -16.59 -15.19 18.55
C ALA A 403 -17.04 -15.78 19.89
N LEU A 404 -17.92 -16.79 19.86
CA LEU A 404 -18.44 -17.41 21.08
C LEU A 404 -17.42 -18.31 21.75
N MET A 405 -16.68 -19.13 21.01
CA MET A 405 -15.75 -20.11 21.59
C MET A 405 -14.44 -19.47 22.05
N PHE A 406 -13.90 -18.53 21.28
CA PHE A 406 -12.57 -17.96 21.54
C PHE A 406 -12.57 -16.49 21.95
N PHE A 407 -13.73 -15.84 22.07
CA PHE A 407 -13.80 -14.39 22.27
C PHE A 407 -13.01 -13.63 21.18
N TRP A 408 -13.12 -14.13 19.94
CA TRP A 408 -12.24 -13.77 18.83
C TRP A 408 -12.11 -12.25 18.64
N ASP A 409 -13.22 -11.53 18.57
CA ASP A 409 -13.23 -10.09 18.34
C ASP A 409 -12.48 -9.32 19.43
N VAL A 410 -12.63 -9.70 20.70
CA VAL A 410 -11.92 -9.04 21.81
C VAL A 410 -10.41 -9.34 21.74
N ARG A 411 -10.01 -10.53 21.30
CA ARG A 411 -8.59 -10.88 21.12
C ARG A 411 -7.96 -10.12 19.95
N VAL A 412 -8.68 -9.99 18.84
CA VAL A 412 -8.22 -9.20 17.68
C VAL A 412 -8.15 -7.72 18.04
N LEU A 413 -9.18 -7.18 18.72
CA LEU A 413 -9.18 -5.81 19.24
C LEU A 413 -8.02 -5.56 20.21
N ALA A 414 -7.75 -6.47 21.14
CA ALA A 414 -6.59 -6.39 22.02
C ALA A 414 -5.26 -6.46 21.24
N GLY A 415 -5.22 -7.13 20.08
CA GLY A 415 -4.11 -7.10 19.14
C GLY A 415 -3.92 -5.72 18.51
N LEU A 416 -5.00 -5.14 17.97
CA LEU A 416 -5.01 -3.82 17.35
C LEU A 416 -4.60 -2.73 18.34
N GLU A 417 -5.09 -2.79 19.57
CA GLU A 417 -4.72 -1.78 20.56
C GLU A 417 -3.29 -1.92 21.09
N ARG A 418 -2.79 -3.15 21.22
CA ARG A 418 -1.36 -3.36 21.48
C ARG A 418 -0.51 -2.80 20.35
N TRP A 419 -1.00 -2.89 19.10
CA TRP A 419 -0.35 -2.23 17.98
C TRP A 419 -0.45 -0.69 18.09
N LYS A 420 -1.63 -0.11 18.38
CA LYS A 420 -1.81 1.34 18.61
C LYS A 420 -0.87 1.86 19.71
N ALA A 421 -0.77 1.16 20.83
CA ALA A 421 0.11 1.53 21.94
C ALA A 421 1.60 1.54 21.56
N ARG A 422 2.05 0.65 20.67
CA ARG A 422 3.45 0.58 20.21
C ARG A 422 3.77 1.51 19.04
N SER A 423 2.81 1.69 18.14
CA SER A 423 3.05 2.23 16.81
C SER A 423 2.24 3.48 16.50
N GLY A 424 1.11 3.72 17.18
CA GLY A 424 0.18 4.81 16.89
C GLY A 424 0.87 6.18 16.81
N ARG A 425 1.68 6.52 17.81
CA ARG A 425 2.46 7.79 17.83
C ARG A 425 3.58 7.87 16.79
N ARG A 426 4.02 6.73 16.25
CA ARG A 426 5.07 6.66 15.22
C ARG A 426 4.51 6.82 13.82
N VAL A 427 3.22 6.52 13.61
CA VAL A 427 2.55 6.58 12.30
C VAL A 427 2.71 7.95 11.63
N ARG A 428 2.59 9.05 12.39
CA ARG A 428 2.82 10.40 11.86
C ARG A 428 4.21 10.62 11.29
N GLY A 429 5.22 9.91 11.78
CA GLY A 429 6.57 9.98 11.21
C GLY A 429 6.71 9.18 9.90
N TRP A 430 5.82 8.24 9.63
CA TRP A 430 5.85 7.38 8.45
C TRP A 430 5.19 8.01 7.21
N LEU A 431 4.25 8.93 7.44
CA LEU A 431 3.48 9.68 6.44
C LEU A 431 4.11 11.05 6.22
#